data_AF-A0A520KL31-F1
#
_entry.id   AF-A0A520KL31-F1
#
_cell.length_a   1.000
_cell.length_b   1.000
_cell.length_c   1.000
_cell.angle_alpha   90.00
_cell.angle_beta   90.00
_cell.angle_gamma   90.00
#
_symmetry.space_group_name_H-M   'P 1'
#
loop_
_entity.id
_entity.type
_entity.pdbx_description
1 polymer ?
#
loop_
_entity_poly.entity_id
_entity_poly.type
_entity_poly.pdbx_seq_one_letter_code
_entity_poly.pdbx_strand_id
1 'polypeptide(L)' 'MRRRDGLIIEGGMPRGGMFRSFGDHRVEMAMVVLGLAAEGVSRVEGGRYVDSYPGFIEDLSSLGADVRCLA' A
#
# COMPACT_ATOMS: atom_id res chain seq x y z
N MET A 1 -19.90 7.88 16.47
CA MET A 1 -20.61 6.61 16.73
C MET A 1 -19.75 5.47 16.18
N ARG A 2 -19.15 4.64 17.05
CA ARG A 2 -18.28 3.51 16.67
C ARG A 2 -19.17 2.29 16.37
N ARG A 3 -19.08 1.69 15.18
CA ARG A 3 -19.89 0.51 14.79
C ARG A 3 -19.00 -0.74 14.66
N ARG A 4 -19.59 -1.93 14.78
CA ARG A 4 -18.88 -3.24 14.76
C ARG A 4 -18.42 -3.67 13.37
N ASP A 5 -18.95 -3.03 12.34
CA ASP A 5 -18.80 -3.32 10.92
C ASP A 5 -18.03 -2.22 10.17
N GLY A 6 -17.24 -1.40 10.89
CA GLY A 6 -16.51 -0.30 10.28
C GLY A 6 -15.27 0.14 11.04
N LEU A 7 -14.52 1.03 10.40
CA LEU A 7 -13.33 1.66 10.95
C LEU A 7 -13.53 3.17 10.98
N ILE A 8 -13.18 3.81 12.10
CA ILE A 8 -13.04 5.27 12.16
C ILE A 8 -11.56 5.55 11.93
N ILE A 9 -11.27 6.34 10.90
CA ILE A 9 -9.91 6.80 10.58
C ILE A 9 -9.84 8.28 10.93
N GLU A 10 -8.99 8.62 11.89
CA GLU A 10 -8.60 10.01 12.15
C GLU A 10 -7.43 10.35 11.22
N GLY A 11 -7.61 11.39 10.41
CA GLY A 11 -6.59 11.81 9.44
C GLY A 11 -5.31 12.29 10.10
N GLY A 12 -4.22 12.30 9.35
CA GLY A 12 -2.90 12.75 9.79
C GLY A 12 -1.84 12.47 8.72
N MET A 13 -0.57 12.71 9.07
CA MET A 13 0.56 12.34 8.21
C MET A 13 0.96 10.89 8.50
N PRO A 14 0.83 9.96 7.54
CA PRO A 14 1.29 8.59 7.74
C PRO A 14 2.81 8.55 7.84
N ARG A 15 3.34 7.55 8.54
CA ARG A 15 4.78 7.29 8.65
C ARG A 15 5.12 6.00 7.93
N GLY A 16 6.28 5.99 7.30
CA GLY A 16 6.82 4.79 6.66
C GLY A 16 7.10 3.70 7.68
N GLY A 17 7.02 2.45 7.22
CA GLY A 17 7.22 1.28 8.05
C GLY A 17 7.16 -0.02 7.25
N MET A 18 7.16 -1.14 7.97
CA MET A 18 6.93 -2.47 7.38
C MET A 18 5.45 -2.82 7.46
N PHE A 19 4.86 -3.16 6.32
CA PHE A 19 3.45 -3.52 6.18
C PHE A 19 3.30 -4.97 5.71
N ARG A 20 2.23 -5.62 6.17
CA ARG A 20 1.86 -6.99 5.78
C ARG A 20 0.43 -7.00 5.28
N SER A 21 0.23 -7.51 4.06
CA SER A 21 -1.10 -7.62 3.45
C SER A 21 -1.90 -8.86 3.90
N PHE A 22 -1.25 -9.79 4.61
CA PHE A 22 -1.83 -11.07 5.03
C PHE A 22 -2.45 -11.88 3.88
N GLY A 23 -1.91 -11.72 2.67
CA GLY A 23 -2.33 -12.46 1.47
C GLY A 23 -3.46 -11.82 0.66
N ASP A 24 -3.94 -10.62 1.02
CA ASP A 24 -4.94 -9.88 0.25
C ASP A 24 -4.28 -8.85 -0.68
N HIS A 25 -4.44 -9.04 -2.00
CA HIS A 25 -3.85 -8.18 -3.02
C HIS A 25 -4.37 -6.73 -2.96
N ARG A 26 -5.60 -6.48 -2.51
CA ARG A 26 -6.15 -5.13 -2.39
C ARG A 26 -5.57 -4.41 -1.19
N VAL A 27 -5.40 -5.11 -0.06
CA VAL A 27 -4.73 -4.56 1.12
C VAL A 27 -3.28 -4.20 0.79
N GLU A 28 -2.61 -5.07 0.03
CA GLU A 28 -1.25 -4.81 -0.47
C GLU A 28 -1.17 -3.55 -1.32
N MET A 29 -2.01 -3.43 -2.36
CA MET A 29 -2.05 -2.25 -3.22
C MET A 29 -2.38 -0.97 -2.44
N ALA A 30 -3.33 -1.04 -1.48
CA ALA A 30 -3.68 0.08 -0.62
C ALA A 30 -2.49 0.53 0.26
N MET A 31 -1.71 -0.41 0.79
CA MET A 31 -0.51 -0.12 1.57
C MET A 31 0.61 0.51 0.72
N VAL A 32 0.77 0.09 -0.53
CA VAL A 32 1.71 0.72 -1.47
C VAL A 32 1.33 2.19 -1.70
N VAL A 33 0.05 2.47 -1.99
CA VAL A 33 -0.43 3.84 -2.17
C VAL A 33 -0.29 4.68 -0.90
N LEU A 34 -0.60 4.11 0.26
CA LEU A 34 -0.37 4.76 1.56
C LEU A 34 1.11 5.12 1.76
N GLY A 35 2.02 4.23 1.38
CA GLY A 35 3.46 4.41 1.51
C GLY A 35 4.00 5.59 0.69
N LEU A 36 3.40 5.88 -0.46
CA LEU A 36 3.76 7.03 -1.30
C LEU A 36 3.41 8.38 -0.64
N ALA A 37 2.41 8.40 0.26
CA ALA A 37 2.02 9.58 1.02
C ALA A 37 2.71 9.66 2.39
N ALA A 38 3.45 8.64 2.79
CA ALA A 38 4.03 8.52 4.12
C ALA A 38 5.38 9.24 4.24
N GLU A 39 5.65 9.76 5.43
CA GLU A 39 6.96 10.29 5.78
C GLU A 39 7.96 9.13 5.99
N GLY A 40 9.03 9.10 5.20
CA GLY A 40 10.07 8.08 5.28
C GLY A 40 9.79 6.86 4.40
N VAL A 41 10.63 5.82 4.54
CA VAL A 41 10.59 4.65 3.66
C VAL A 41 9.52 3.66 4.11
N SER A 42 8.67 3.25 3.17
CA SER A 42 7.69 2.18 3.36
C SER A 42 8.15 0.89 2.67
N ARG A 43 7.92 -0.26 3.32
CA ARG A 43 8.14 -1.59 2.75
C ARG A 43 6.87 -2.40 2.94
N VAL A 44 6.37 -3.00 1.86
CA VAL A 44 5.21 -3.89 1.90
C VAL A 44 5.71 -5.30 1.60
N GLU A 45 5.55 -6.22 2.55
CA GLU A 45 5.75 -7.64 2.27
C GLU A 45 4.65 -8.12 1.32
N GLY A 46 5.03 -8.62 0.14
CA GLY A 46 4.06 -9.03 -0.86
C GLY A 46 4.64 -9.36 -2.23
N GLY A 47 3.77 -9.24 -3.23
CA GLY A 47 3.90 -9.65 -4.62
C GLY A 47 2.55 -10.12 -5.20
N ARG A 48 1.47 -10.10 -4.40
CA ARG A 48 0.15 -10.60 -4.82
C ARG A 48 -0.67 -9.59 -5.57
N TYR A 49 -0.26 -8.32 -5.65
CA TYR A 49 -0.90 -7.34 -6.53
C TYR A 49 -1.04 -7.89 -7.97
N VAL A 50 -0.11 -8.76 -8.39
CA VAL A 50 -0.10 -9.42 -9.71
C VAL A 50 -1.35 -10.28 -9.94
N ASP A 51 -1.96 -10.85 -8.90
CA ASP A 51 -3.16 -11.70 -9.01
C ASP A 51 -4.36 -10.94 -9.59
N SER A 52 -4.46 -9.64 -9.32
CA SER A 52 -5.57 -8.78 -9.78
C SER A 52 -5.15 -7.68 -10.75
N TYR A 53 -3.91 -7.22 -10.65
CA TYR A 53 -3.38 -6.09 -11.41
C TYR A 53 -1.87 -6.29 -11.69
N PRO A 54 -1.53 -7.11 -12.70
CA PRO A 54 -0.15 -7.42 -13.06
C PRO A 54 0.75 -6.19 -13.29
N GLY A 55 0.23 -5.13 -13.92
CA GLY A 55 0.99 -3.92 -14.25
C GLY A 55 1.00 -2.83 -13.16
N PHE A 56 0.55 -3.14 -11.94
CA PHE A 56 0.32 -2.14 -10.90
C PHE A 56 1.56 -1.28 -10.57
N ILE A 57 2.73 -1.91 -10.45
CA ILE A 57 3.97 -1.20 -10.09
C ILE A 57 4.49 -0.39 -11.28
N GLU A 58 4.41 -0.95 -12.49
CA GLU A 58 4.81 -0.30 -13.73
C GLU A 58 3.97 0.95 -14.01
N ASP A 59 2.65 0.84 -13.83
CA ASP A 59 1.72 1.95 -14.03
C ASP A 59 1.99 3.07 -13.01
N LEU A 60 2.16 2.75 -11.73
CA LEU A 60 2.54 3.74 -10.71
C LEU A 60 3.87 4.43 -11.03
N SER A 61 4.87 3.65 -11.45
CA SER A 61 6.18 4.16 -11.84
C SER A 61 6.07 5.08 -13.06
N SER A 62 5.22 4.74 -14.03
CA SER A 62 4.99 5.56 -15.24
C SER A 62 4.36 6.92 -14.93
N LEU A 63 3.62 7.01 -13.82
CA LEU A 63 3.04 8.24 -13.29
C LEU A 63 4.03 9.05 -12.44
N GLY A 64 5.25 8.55 -12.22
CA GLY A 64 6.29 9.21 -11.45
C GLY A 64 6.33 8.85 -9.96
N ALA A 65 5.65 7.78 -9.54
CA ALA A 65 5.75 7.29 -8.16
C ALA A 65 7.14 6.69 -7.89
N ASP A 66 7.74 7.02 -6.75
CA ASP A 66 8.95 6.35 -6.24
C ASP A 66 8.56 5.02 -5.59
N VAL A 67 8.35 4.01 -6.42
CA VAL A 67 7.98 2.64 -6.02
C VAL A 67 8.78 1.63 -6.81
N ARG A 68 9.21 0.55 -6.15
CA ARG A 68 9.93 -0.54 -6.81
C ARG A 68 9.68 -1.86 -6.09
N CYS A 69 9.56 -2.93 -6.86
CA CYS A 69 9.59 -4.29 -6.33
C CYS A 69 11.05 -4.69 -6.11
N LEU A 70 11.36 -5.23 -4.93
CA LEU A 70 12.68 -5.76 -4.63
C LEU A 70 12.62 -7.28 -4.79
N ALA A 71 13.56 -7.84 -5.56
CA ALA A 71 13.70 -9.28 -5.76
C ALA A 71 14.26 -9.99 -4.52
#